data_AF-A0A9D6J362-F1
#
_entry.id   AF-A0A9D6J362-F1
#
_cell.length_a   1.000
_cell.length_b   1.000
_cell.length_c   1.000
_cell.angle_alpha   90.00
_cell.angle_beta   90.00
_cell.angle_gamma   90.00
#
_symmetry.space_group_name_H-M   'P 1'
#
loop_
_entity.id
_entity.type
_entity.pdbx_description
1 polymer ?
#
loop_
_entity_poly.entity_id
_entity_poly.type
_entity_poly.pdbx_seq_one_letter_code
_entity_poly.pdbx_strand_id
1 'polypeptide(L)'
;MAPHRQSDRAFGLTFAALFTAIAGVGWLAFDARLAWALWVAAAFLAVALAAPWLLLPLNRLWGVVAARLGGVANFVLLASFFYLFVLPLGLILRLTGRDPLPRGTDPQAKTYWTPVGRHTDEETLKDMF
;
A
#
# COMPACT_ATOMS: atom_id res chain seq x y z
N MET A 1 17.25 14.30 -1.83
CA MET A 1 17.08 13.30 -0.75
C MET A 1 17.66 11.98 -1.23
N ALA A 2 18.78 11.53 -0.67
CA ALA A 2 19.31 10.20 -0.98
C ALA A 2 18.34 9.13 -0.45
N PRO A 3 17.99 8.10 -1.23
CA PRO A 3 17.07 7.07 -0.76
C PRO A 3 17.68 6.38 0.46
N HIS A 4 16.89 6.29 1.53
CA HIS A 4 17.19 5.45 2.69
C HIS A 4 17.45 4.03 2.16
N ARG A 5 18.72 3.60 2.18
CA ARG A 5 19.07 2.19 1.99
C ARG A 5 18.78 1.51 3.32
N GLN A 6 17.91 0.50 3.30
CA GLN A 6 17.73 -0.35 4.48
C GLN A 6 19.10 -0.89 4.89
N SER A 7 19.47 -0.68 6.15
CA SER A 7 20.70 -1.22 6.73
C SER A 7 20.66 -2.74 6.62
N ASP A 8 21.73 -3.36 6.12
CA ASP A 8 21.78 -4.81 5.90
C ASP A 8 21.58 -5.62 7.19
N ARG A 9 21.90 -5.00 8.33
CA ARG A 9 21.60 -5.52 9.67
C ARG A 9 20.09 -5.57 9.95
N ALA A 10 19.34 -4.55 9.54
CA ALA A 10 17.89 -4.52 9.70
C ALA A 10 17.23 -5.60 8.84
N PHE A 11 17.73 -5.85 7.63
CA PHE A 11 17.28 -6.96 6.79
C PHE A 11 17.53 -8.33 7.46
N GLY A 12 18.74 -8.57 7.98
CA GLY A 12 19.02 -9.82 8.70
C GLY A 12 18.13 -10.01 9.94
N LEU A 13 17.87 -8.93 10.69
CA LEU A 13 17.07 -8.95 11.91
C LEU A 13 15.58 -9.16 11.64
N THR A 14 15.03 -8.58 10.56
CA THR A 14 13.63 -8.83 10.17
C THR A 14 13.40 -10.28 9.77
N PHE A 15 14.32 -10.90 9.04
CA PHE A 15 14.22 -12.32 8.67
C PHE A 15 14.40 -13.25 9.89
N ALA A 16 15.36 -12.96 10.78
CA ALA A 16 15.51 -13.71 12.03
C ALA A 16 14.24 -13.63 12.89
N ALA A 17 13.64 -12.44 13.04
CA ALA A 17 12.37 -12.26 13.74
C ALA A 17 11.22 -13.01 13.06
N LEU A 18 11.13 -12.95 11.72
CA LEU A 18 10.10 -13.64 10.94
C LEU A 18 10.17 -15.16 11.15
N PHE A 19 11.34 -15.78 10.98
CA PHE A 19 11.49 -17.23 11.16
C PHE A 19 11.26 -17.65 12.61
N THR A 20 11.66 -16.83 13.58
CA THR A 20 11.36 -17.07 15.00
C THR A 20 9.86 -17.03 15.27
N ALA A 21 9.14 -16.06 14.71
CA ALA A 21 7.69 -15.96 14.83
C ALA A 21 6.98 -17.15 14.17
N ILE A 22 7.41 -17.58 12.98
CA ILE A 22 6.87 -18.76 12.30
C ILE A 22 7.08 -20.02 13.14
N ALA A 23 8.28 -20.21 13.70
CA ALA A 23 8.57 -21.35 14.58
C ALA A 23 7.69 -21.31 15.85
N GLY A 24 7.52 -20.14 16.45
CA GLY A 24 6.70 -19.94 17.65
C GLY A 24 5.21 -20.20 17.38
N VAL A 25 4.65 -19.64 16.30
CA VAL A 25 3.26 -19.87 15.89
C VAL A 25 3.05 -21.34 15.51
N GLY A 26 3.98 -21.95 14.77
CA GLY A 26 3.91 -23.36 14.39
C GLY A 26 3.88 -24.29 15.60
N TRP A 27 4.66 -23.97 16.64
CA TRP A 27 4.66 -24.72 17.88
C TRP A 27 3.37 -24.53 18.68
N LEU A 28 2.88 -23.29 18.83
CA LEU A 28 1.69 -22.98 19.62
C LEU A 28 0.37 -23.41 18.95
N ALA A 29 0.28 -23.33 17.63
CA ALA A 29 -0.96 -23.58 16.89
C ALA A 29 -1.08 -25.00 16.33
N PHE A 30 0.05 -25.68 16.07
CA PHE A 30 0.05 -26.97 15.36
C PHE A 30 0.86 -28.08 16.07
N ASP A 31 1.44 -27.80 17.25
CA ASP A 31 2.41 -28.67 17.97
C ASP A 31 3.56 -29.20 17.09
N ALA A 32 3.81 -28.49 15.99
CA ALA A 32 4.84 -28.83 15.04
C ALA A 32 6.16 -28.26 15.56
N ARG A 33 7.13 -29.14 15.84
CA ARG A 33 8.49 -28.72 16.16
C ARG A 33 9.24 -28.38 14.89
N LEU A 34 9.10 -27.14 14.40
CA LEU A 34 9.89 -26.63 13.27
C LEU A 34 11.34 -26.32 13.70
N ALA A 35 12.06 -27.34 14.17
CA ALA A 35 13.46 -27.20 14.60
C ALA A 35 14.35 -26.64 13.48
N TRP A 36 14.07 -27.00 12.23
CA TRP A 36 14.76 -26.46 11.06
C TRP A 36 14.58 -24.93 10.92
N ALA A 37 13.41 -24.39 11.26
CA ALA A 37 13.15 -22.94 11.17
C ALA A 37 13.94 -22.16 12.24
N LEU A 38 14.13 -22.75 13.43
CA LEU A 38 14.97 -22.18 14.48
C LEU A 38 16.46 -22.19 14.10
N TRP A 39 16.94 -23.26 13.47
CA TRP A 39 18.31 -23.31 12.94
C TRP A 39 18.55 -22.24 11.87
N VAL A 40 17.58 -22.05 10.96
CA VAL A 40 17.65 -21.01 9.93
C VAL A 40 17.61 -19.61 10.56
N ALA A 41 16.76 -19.38 11.58
CA ALA A 41 16.71 -18.12 12.30
C ALA A 41 18.04 -17.80 13.01
N ALA A 42 18.64 -18.79 13.68
CA ALA A 42 19.93 -18.65 14.36
C ALA A 42 21.07 -18.37 13.37
N ALA A 43 21.09 -19.06 12.22
CA ALA A 43 22.07 -18.80 11.16
C ALA A 43 21.93 -17.37 10.62
N PHE A 44 20.71 -16.91 10.34
CA PHE A 44 20.46 -15.54 9.89
C PHE A 44 20.88 -14.50 10.92
N LEU A 45 20.58 -14.73 12.21
CA LEU A 45 20.99 -13.84 13.29
C LEU A 45 22.53 -13.77 13.42
N ALA A 46 23.20 -14.92 13.36
CA ALA A 46 24.66 -15.01 13.43
C ALA A 46 25.32 -14.27 12.26
N VAL A 47 24.82 -14.47 11.03
CA VAL A 47 25.33 -13.78 9.84
C VAL A 47 25.05 -12.27 9.90
N ALA A 48 23.87 -11.87 10.39
CA ALA A 48 23.51 -10.45 10.56
C ALA A 48 24.42 -9.71 11.54
N LEU A 49 24.87 -10.39 12.61
CA LEU A 49 25.74 -9.83 13.63
C LEU A 49 27.23 -9.90 13.26
N ALA A 50 27.69 -11.02 12.71
CA ALA A 50 29.12 -11.26 12.44
C ALA A 50 29.59 -10.68 11.09
N ALA A 51 28.77 -10.77 10.05
CA ALA A 51 29.18 -10.46 8.68
C ALA A 51 28.01 -9.93 7.83
N PRO A 52 27.49 -8.72 8.12
CA PRO A 52 26.37 -8.14 7.37
C PRO A 52 26.69 -7.89 5.89
N TRP A 53 27.98 -7.84 5.51
CA TRP A 53 28.41 -7.72 4.11
C TRP A 53 28.01 -8.93 3.24
N LEU A 54 27.79 -10.11 3.84
CA LEU A 54 27.37 -11.30 3.09
C LEU A 54 25.88 -11.22 2.73
N LEU A 55 25.11 -10.44 3.50
CA LEU A 55 23.70 -10.15 3.24
C LEU A 55 23.49 -9.02 2.23
N LEU A 56 24.55 -8.29 1.85
CA LEU A 56 24.49 -7.18 0.89
C LEU A 56 23.91 -7.56 -0.50
N PRO A 57 24.42 -8.61 -1.18
CA PRO A 57 23.88 -9.01 -2.48
C PRO A 57 22.45 -9.54 -2.37
N LEU A 58 22.14 -10.23 -1.26
CA LEU A 58 20.81 -10.78 -1.00
C LEU A 58 19.78 -9.67 -0.72
N ASN A 59 20.13 -8.69 0.10
CA ASN A 59 19.29 -7.51 0.39
C ASN A 59 19.01 -6.73 -0.89
N ARG A 60 20.03 -6.55 -1.75
CA ARG A 60 19.85 -5.87 -3.04
C ARG A 60 18.92 -6.64 -3.98
N LEU A 61 19.08 -7.97 -4.08
CA LEU A 61 18.23 -8.82 -4.91
C LEU A 61 16.78 -8.81 -4.38
N TRP A 62 16.62 -8.94 -3.06
CA TRP A 62 15.34 -8.84 -2.38
C TRP A 62 14.68 -7.48 -2.63
N GLY A 63 15.42 -6.38 -2.55
CA GLY A 63 14.88 -5.04 -2.83
C GLY A 63 14.28 -4.93 -4.22
N VAL A 64 14.90 -5.52 -5.24
CA VAL A 64 14.35 -5.55 -6.61
C VAL A 64 13.08 -6.39 -6.69
N VAL A 65 13.05 -7.55 -6.03
CA VAL A 65 11.85 -8.41 -5.98
C VAL A 65 10.72 -7.72 -5.23
N ALA A 66 11.01 -7.15 -4.05
CA ALA A 66 10.09 -6.42 -3.21
C ALA A 66 9.51 -5.20 -3.93
N ALA A 67 10.30 -4.48 -4.73
CA ALA A 67 9.81 -3.36 -5.54
C ALA A 67 8.79 -3.83 -6.60
N ARG A 68 9.06 -4.93 -7.30
CA ARG A 68 8.12 -5.49 -8.29
C ARG A 68 6.85 -6.00 -7.63
N LEU A 69 6.98 -6.74 -6.53
CA LEU A 69 5.84 -7.20 -5.73
C LEU A 69 5.03 -6.03 -5.18
N GLY A 70 5.70 -4.97 -4.72
CA GLY A 70 5.06 -3.75 -4.24
C GLY A 70 4.23 -3.05 -5.31
N GLY A 71 4.73 -3.02 -6.55
CA GLY A 71 3.95 -2.50 -7.69
C GLY A 71 2.68 -3.31 -7.96
N VAL A 72 2.78 -4.63 -7.96
CA VAL A 72 1.62 -5.52 -8.13
C VAL A 72 0.65 -5.38 -6.95
N ALA A 73 1.15 -5.37 -5.72
CA ALA A 73 0.34 -5.20 -4.52
C ALA A 73 -0.42 -3.86 -4.52
N ASN A 74 0.25 -2.77 -4.93
CA ASN A 74 -0.39 -1.46 -5.06
C ASN A 74 -1.53 -1.50 -6.09
N PHE A 75 -1.30 -2.12 -7.25
CA PHE A 75 -2.35 -2.29 -8.26
C PHE A 75 -3.52 -3.13 -7.74
N VAL A 76 -3.24 -4.25 -7.08
CA VAL A 76 -4.26 -5.14 -6.50
C VAL A 76 -5.05 -4.42 -5.42
N LEU A 77 -4.38 -3.66 -4.54
CA LEU A 77 -5.05 -2.87 -3.49
C LEU A 77 -5.98 -1.83 -4.10
N LEU A 78 -5.48 -1.05 -5.07
CA LEU A 78 -6.27 0.00 -5.72
C LEU A 78 -7.44 -0.58 -6.51
N ALA A 79 -7.21 -1.65 -7.26
CA ALA A 79 -8.25 -2.37 -7.99
C ALA A 79 -9.30 -2.92 -7.01
N SER A 80 -8.87 -3.62 -5.96
CA SER A 80 -9.80 -4.17 -4.96
C SER A 80 -10.61 -3.05 -4.31
N PHE A 81 -9.98 -1.94 -3.92
CA PHE A 81 -10.69 -0.80 -3.36
C PHE A 81 -11.73 -0.24 -4.34
N PHE A 82 -11.36 -0.07 -5.60
CA PHE A 82 -12.28 0.41 -6.62
C PHE A 82 -13.46 -0.55 -6.82
N TYR A 83 -13.21 -1.84 -7.01
CA TYR A 83 -14.27 -2.83 -7.27
C TYR A 83 -15.13 -3.14 -6.05
N LEU A 84 -14.61 -3.03 -4.83
CA LEU A 84 -15.35 -3.33 -3.60
C LEU A 84 -16.06 -2.12 -3.00
N PHE A 85 -15.57 -0.91 -3.21
CA PHE A 85 -16.15 0.30 -2.61
C PHE A 85 -16.68 1.26 -3.67
N VAL A 86 -15.84 1.71 -4.59
CA VAL A 86 -16.20 2.78 -5.55
C VAL A 86 -17.26 2.31 -6.54
N LEU A 87 -17.05 1.14 -7.16
CA LEU A 87 -17.94 0.57 -8.16
C LEU A 87 -19.34 0.26 -7.60
N PRO A 88 -19.49 -0.47 -6.47
CA PRO A 88 -20.81 -0.76 -5.92
C PRO A 88 -21.50 0.51 -5.45
N LEU A 89 -20.77 1.48 -4.87
CA LEU A 89 -21.36 2.76 -4.49
C LEU A 89 -21.91 3.52 -5.72
N GLY A 90 -21.14 3.56 -6.81
CA GLY A 90 -21.59 4.14 -8.08
C GLY A 90 -22.79 3.40 -8.70
N LEU A 91 -22.81 2.07 -8.59
CA LEU A 91 -23.94 1.26 -9.06
C LEU A 91 -25.20 1.52 -8.23
N ILE A 92 -25.08 1.61 -6.90
CA ILE A 92 -26.19 1.96 -6.01
C ILE A 92 -26.74 3.34 -6.39
N LEU A 93 -25.89 4.36 -6.52
CA LEU A 93 -26.32 5.70 -6.92
C LEU A 93 -27.06 5.70 -8.26
N ARG A 94 -26.54 4.96 -9.26
CA ARG A 94 -27.17 4.78 -10.57
C ARG A 94 -28.53 4.09 -10.47
N LEU A 95 -28.66 3.03 -9.68
CA LEU A 95 -29.93 2.33 -9.47
C LEU A 95 -30.95 3.16 -8.69
N THR A 96 -30.48 4.04 -7.79
CA THR A 96 -31.35 4.91 -6.98
C THR A 96 -31.75 6.18 -7.74
N GLY A 97 -31.32 6.35 -9.00
CA GLY A 97 -31.60 7.52 -9.83
C GLY A 97 -30.93 8.81 -9.34
N ARG A 98 -30.00 8.72 -8.38
CA ARG A 98 -29.22 9.86 -7.90
C ARG A 98 -28.01 10.02 -8.81
N ASP A 99 -28.15 10.82 -9.86
CA ASP A 99 -27.01 11.25 -10.67
C ASP A 99 -26.41 12.53 -10.06
N PRO A 100 -25.21 12.48 -9.44
CA PRO A 100 -24.56 13.68 -8.92
C PRO A 100 -24.09 14.62 -10.04
N LEU A 101 -24.05 14.16 -11.30
CA LEU A 101 -23.80 15.03 -12.44
C LEU A 101 -25.08 15.17 -13.26
N PRO A 102 -25.56 16.40 -13.54
CA PRO A 102 -26.65 16.60 -14.50
C PRO A 102 -26.14 16.31 -15.92
N ARG A 103 -26.13 15.03 -16.31
CA ARG A 103 -25.68 14.54 -17.62
C ARG A 103 -26.83 14.35 -18.63
N GLY A 104 -28.07 14.59 -18.21
CA GLY A 104 -29.22 14.59 -19.10
C GLY A 104 -29.10 15.71 -20.12
N THR A 105 -29.04 15.35 -21.41
CA THR A 105 -29.18 16.32 -22.49
C THR A 105 -30.66 16.68 -22.61
N ASP A 106 -31.04 17.86 -22.13
CA ASP A 106 -32.37 18.45 -22.32
C ASP A 106 -32.42 19.21 -23.67
N PRO A 107 -33.19 18.72 -24.65
CA PRO A 107 -33.33 19.38 -25.96
C PRO A 107 -33.99 20.76 -25.89
N GLN A 108 -34.65 21.10 -24.78
CA GLN A 108 -35.32 22.39 -24.54
C GLN A 108 -34.46 23.35 -23.70
N ALA A 109 -33.29 22.91 -23.20
CA ALA A 109 -32.42 23.76 -22.41
C ALA A 109 -31.76 24.84 -23.27
N LYS A 110 -32.00 26.11 -22.95
CA LYS A 110 -31.37 27.27 -23.61
C LYS A 110 -29.85 27.33 -23.40
N THR A 111 -29.35 26.78 -22.30
CA THR A 111 -27.92 26.73 -21.97
C THR A 111 -27.63 25.70 -20.88
N TYR A 112 -26.51 24.99 -21.01
CA TYR A 112 -25.99 24.07 -19.98
C TYR A 112 -24.99 24.74 -19.04
N TRP A 113 -24.65 26.01 -19.29
CA TRP A 113 -23.71 26.76 -18.47
C TRP A 113 -24.32 27.01 -17.09
N THR A 114 -23.69 26.43 -16.07
CA THR A 114 -24.03 26.74 -14.67
C THR A 114 -23.30 28.04 -14.29
N PRO A 115 -24.01 29.06 -13.79
CA PRO A 115 -23.35 30.29 -13.35
C PRO A 115 -22.42 29.97 -12.18
N VAL A 116 -21.14 30.31 -12.34
CA VAL A 116 -20.17 30.23 -11.25
C VAL A 116 -20.46 31.41 -10.33
N GLY A 117 -21.01 31.15 -9.15
CA GLY A 117 -21.04 32.13 -8.07
C GLY A 117 -19.60 32.38 -7.64
N ARG A 118 -18.95 33.41 -8.19
CA ARG A 118 -17.68 33.87 -7.64
C ARG A 118 -17.99 34.42 -6.25
N HIS A 119 -17.49 33.75 -5.22
CA HIS A 119 -17.37 34.26 -3.86
C HIS A 119 -16.36 35.42 -3.88
N THR A 120 -16.78 36.55 -4.47
CA THR A 120 -16.01 37.79 -4.52
C THR A 120 -16.36 38.58 -3.27
N ASP A 121 -16.16 37.94 -2.13
CA ASP A 121 -16.44 38.49 -0.83
C ASP A 121 -15.17 39.24 -0.39
N GLU A 122 -15.31 40.37 0.32
CA GLU A 122 -14.15 41.17 0.77
C GLU A 122 -13.15 40.35 1.60
N GLU A 123 -13.62 39.26 2.21
CA GLU A 123 -12.83 38.29 2.95
C GLU A 123 -11.96 37.43 2.02
N THR A 124 -12.53 36.86 0.95
CA THR A 124 -11.83 36.02 -0.04
C THR A 124 -10.76 36.77 -0.84
N LEU A 125 -10.94 38.09 -1.03
CA LEU A 125 -9.98 38.93 -1.76
C LEU A 125 -8.65 39.11 -1.03
N LYS A 126 -8.62 38.95 0.30
CA LYS A 126 -7.39 39.08 1.10
C LYS A 126 -6.44 37.88 0.94
N ASP A 127 -6.97 36.71 0.57
CA ASP A 127 -6.17 35.48 0.41
C ASP A 127 -5.48 35.38 -0.97
N MET A 128 -5.76 36.30 -1.90
CA MET A 128 -5.21 36.29 -3.26
C MET A 128 -3.92 37.11 -3.44
N PHE A 129 -3.52 37.91 -2.44
CA PHE A 129 -2.35 38.79 -2.48
C PHE A 129 -1.48 38.62 -1.23
#